data_AF-K6Q0S7-F1
#
_entry.id   AF-K6Q0S7-F1
#
_cell.length_a   1.000
_cell.length_b   1.000
_cell.length_c   1.000
_cell.angle_alpha   90.00
_cell.angle_beta   90.00
_cell.angle_gamma   90.00
#
_symmetry.space_group_name_H-M   'P 1'
#
loop_
_entity.id
_entity.type
_entity.pdbx_description
1 polymer ?
#
loop_
_entity_poly.entity_id
_entity_poly.type
_entity_poly.pdbx_seq_one_letter_code
_entity_poly.pdbx_strand_id
1 'polypeptide(L)'
;MLILGIVPVQRVRPQGGRLVPAGTWEDLTELRNPHSHLEERIAQGEEPPYVQFASLNEEDPEALADFVSREGWLGTDEIDAIAHEIRKMRAVLQVVEALRTEPADAQQLLEACRMLEAVWGEKGHPVEEDIESLQAHARYLLSKALTRQLEHVQVEVAIVDFGERLELALHIDDLLASMYLELARDILETDDVPRKCQNRTCRNWFLTHRSDRRYCSPRCASADRMRRWRNAHRNQEGEGTS
;
A
#
# COMPACT_ATOMS: atom_id res chain seq x y z
N MET A 1 12.74 53.19 1.58
CA MET A 1 12.71 52.02 2.49
C MET A 1 12.85 50.79 1.60
N LEU A 2 14.05 50.22 1.60
CA LEU A 2 14.56 49.16 0.73
C LEU A 2 15.23 48.16 1.67
N ILE A 3 14.88 46.88 1.61
CA ILE A 3 15.78 45.79 2.02
C ILE A 3 15.71 44.69 0.95
N LEU A 4 16.89 44.42 0.40
CA LEU A 4 17.27 43.36 -0.51
C LEU A 4 17.32 42.00 0.20
N GLY A 5 17.03 40.95 -0.57
CA GLY A 5 17.68 39.64 -0.61
C GLY A 5 18.36 39.10 0.65
N ILE A 6 17.81 37.99 1.17
CA ILE A 6 18.59 36.93 1.79
C ILE A 6 18.16 35.59 1.18
N VAL A 7 19.10 34.97 0.49
CA VAL A 7 19.12 33.58 -0.01
C VAL A 7 19.15 32.62 1.19
N PRO A 8 18.44 31.48 1.19
CA PRO A 8 18.85 30.34 1.97
C PRO A 8 19.44 29.26 1.07
N VAL A 9 20.77 29.22 1.12
CA VAL A 9 21.65 28.05 1.21
C VAL A 9 21.21 26.82 0.40
N GLN A 10 21.89 26.64 -0.73
CA GLN A 10 22.04 25.35 -1.39
C GLN A 10 22.52 24.31 -0.39
N ARG A 11 21.69 23.31 -0.09
CA ARG A 11 22.17 22.02 0.41
C ARG A 11 22.60 21.20 -0.80
N VAL A 12 23.91 21.03 -0.92
CA VAL A 12 24.56 20.03 -1.74
C VAL A 12 24.01 18.65 -1.32
N ARG A 13 23.25 18.00 -2.21
CA ARG A 13 23.03 16.54 -2.13
C ARG A 13 24.27 15.87 -2.72
N PRO A 14 24.92 14.93 -2.01
CA PRO A 14 25.82 14.01 -2.69
C PRO A 14 25.00 13.12 -3.63
N GLN A 15 25.53 12.96 -4.83
CA GLN A 15 25.05 12.18 -5.98
C GLN A 15 24.60 10.76 -5.57
N GLY A 16 23.61 10.11 -6.22
CA GLY A 16 23.16 10.28 -7.59
C GLY A 16 21.71 10.69 -7.72
N GLY A 17 21.50 11.95 -8.09
CA GLY A 17 20.26 12.44 -8.67
C GLY A 17 20.42 12.59 -10.17
N ARG A 18 19.45 12.08 -10.92
CA ARG A 18 18.86 12.89 -11.99
C ARG A 18 17.64 13.55 -11.38
N LEU A 19 17.67 14.87 -11.27
CA LEU A 19 16.47 15.67 -11.10
C LEU A 19 15.77 15.64 -12.46
N VAL A 20 14.75 14.80 -12.57
CA VAL A 20 13.82 14.84 -13.70
C VAL A 20 13.05 16.17 -13.57
N PRO A 21 12.93 16.97 -14.63
CA PRO A 21 12.06 18.14 -14.60
C PRO A 21 10.64 17.69 -14.25
N ALA A 22 9.84 18.54 -13.60
CA ALA A 22 8.43 18.27 -13.43
C ALA A 22 7.80 18.16 -14.83
N GLY A 23 7.63 16.91 -15.29
CA GLY A 23 7.00 16.59 -16.55
C GLY A 23 5.58 17.14 -16.58
N THR A 24 5.10 17.51 -17.76
CA THR A 24 3.68 17.74 -17.96
C THR A 24 2.93 16.45 -17.60
N TRP A 25 1.64 16.54 -17.26
CA TRP A 25 0.82 15.36 -16.93
C TRP A 25 0.87 14.26 -18.01
N GLU A 26 1.32 14.59 -19.21
CA GLU A 26 1.58 13.71 -20.36
C GLU A 26 2.81 12.78 -20.17
N ASP A 27 3.80 13.13 -19.33
CA ASP A 27 5.00 12.30 -19.07
C ASP A 27 4.71 11.06 -18.18
N LEU A 28 3.49 10.91 -17.67
CA LEU A 28 3.03 9.70 -16.95
C LEU A 28 2.58 8.57 -17.89
N THR A 29 2.68 8.76 -19.22
CA THR A 29 2.16 7.81 -20.22
C THR A 29 3.19 6.82 -20.75
N GLU A 30 4.48 6.99 -20.47
CA GLU A 30 5.51 5.96 -20.73
C GLU A 30 5.61 4.95 -19.56
N LEU A 31 4.47 4.35 -19.21
CA LEU A 31 4.44 3.19 -18.33
C LEU A 31 5.04 2.00 -19.08
N ARG A 32 6.15 1.46 -18.56
CA ARG A 32 6.63 0.12 -18.94
C ARG A 32 5.48 -0.87 -18.74
N ASN A 33 5.41 -1.91 -19.57
CA ASN A 33 4.31 -2.88 -19.53
C ASN A 33 4.09 -3.42 -18.08
N PRO A 34 3.01 -3.00 -17.39
CA PRO A 34 2.80 -3.13 -15.93
C PRO A 34 2.54 -4.55 -15.44
N HIS A 35 2.23 -5.46 -16.37
CA HIS A 35 1.76 -6.80 -16.07
C HIS A 35 2.87 -7.71 -15.53
N SER A 36 4.14 -7.41 -15.81
CA SER A 36 5.21 -8.35 -15.48
C SER A 36 5.29 -8.62 -13.98
N HIS A 37 5.22 -7.63 -13.10
CA HIS A 37 5.52 -7.86 -11.68
C HIS A 37 4.37 -8.51 -10.90
N LEU A 38 3.11 -8.11 -11.11
CA LEU A 38 1.96 -8.74 -10.44
C LEU A 38 1.68 -10.14 -11.02
N GLU A 39 1.75 -10.31 -12.34
CA GLU A 39 1.64 -11.64 -12.95
C GLU A 39 2.82 -12.54 -12.58
N GLU A 40 4.03 -12.01 -12.47
CA GLU A 40 5.20 -12.77 -11.98
C GLU A 40 4.97 -13.23 -10.54
N ARG A 41 4.45 -12.39 -9.65
CA ARG A 41 4.11 -12.77 -8.26
C ARG A 41 3.03 -13.86 -8.22
N ILE A 42 1.95 -13.69 -8.98
CA ILE A 42 0.87 -14.68 -9.07
C ILE A 42 1.38 -15.99 -9.70
N ALA A 43 2.19 -15.91 -10.75
CA ALA A 43 2.81 -17.07 -11.40
C ALA A 43 3.83 -17.78 -10.49
N GLN A 44 4.41 -17.07 -9.53
CA GLN A 44 5.26 -17.63 -8.46
C GLN A 44 4.45 -18.17 -7.26
N GLY A 45 3.12 -18.07 -7.31
CA GLY A 45 2.22 -18.56 -6.25
C GLY A 45 2.05 -17.59 -5.07
N GLU A 46 2.49 -16.34 -5.20
CA GLU A 46 2.36 -15.29 -4.18
C GLU A 46 1.25 -14.32 -4.56
N GLU A 47 -0.01 -14.76 -4.45
CA GLU A 47 -1.17 -13.88 -4.64
C GLU A 47 -1.24 -12.83 -3.52
N PRO A 48 -1.28 -11.51 -3.84
CA PRO A 48 -1.32 -10.48 -2.82
C PRO A 48 -2.57 -10.57 -1.92
N PRO A 49 -2.48 -10.21 -0.63
CA PRO A 49 -3.61 -10.29 0.29
C PRO A 49 -4.84 -9.51 -0.18
N TYR A 50 -4.67 -8.38 -0.86
CA TYR A 50 -5.79 -7.58 -1.37
C TYR A 50 -6.57 -8.27 -2.50
N VAL A 51 -5.91 -9.11 -3.31
CA VAL A 51 -6.56 -9.93 -4.34
C VAL A 51 -7.32 -11.08 -3.68
N GLN A 52 -6.66 -11.79 -2.75
CA GLN A 52 -7.30 -12.83 -1.96
C GLN A 52 -8.55 -12.30 -1.24
N PHE A 53 -8.45 -11.14 -0.59
CA PHE A 53 -9.56 -10.48 0.09
C PHE A 53 -10.72 -10.14 -0.86
N ALA A 54 -10.42 -9.57 -2.03
CA ALA A 54 -11.42 -9.28 -3.04
C ALA A 54 -12.08 -10.54 -3.61
N SER A 55 -11.41 -11.70 -3.56
CA SER A 55 -11.96 -12.97 -4.04
C SER A 55 -12.91 -13.67 -3.06
N LEU A 56 -12.91 -13.25 -1.78
CA LEU A 56 -13.74 -13.88 -0.74
C LEU A 56 -15.23 -13.78 -1.07
N ASN A 57 -15.99 -14.82 -0.75
CA ASN A 57 -17.45 -14.71 -0.76
C ASN A 57 -17.88 -13.87 0.46
N GLU A 58 -18.43 -12.68 0.21
CA GLU A 58 -18.84 -11.74 1.25
C GLU A 58 -20.06 -12.20 2.05
N GLU A 59 -20.79 -13.19 1.54
CA GLU A 59 -21.94 -13.82 2.23
C GLU A 59 -21.51 -15.03 3.09
N ASP A 60 -20.24 -15.42 3.03
CA ASP A 60 -19.70 -16.57 3.76
C ASP A 60 -18.87 -16.12 4.98
N PRO A 61 -19.47 -16.06 6.19
CA PRO A 61 -18.77 -15.61 7.39
C PRO A 61 -17.61 -16.52 7.80
N GLU A 62 -17.62 -17.81 7.42
CA GLU A 62 -16.52 -18.72 7.73
C GLU A 62 -15.29 -18.37 6.90
N ALA A 63 -15.46 -18.11 5.60
CA ALA A 63 -14.38 -17.64 4.73
C ALA A 63 -13.77 -16.30 5.21
N LEU A 64 -14.61 -15.37 5.69
CA LEU A 64 -14.16 -14.11 6.26
C LEU A 64 -13.35 -14.31 7.54
N ALA A 65 -13.84 -15.14 8.45
CA ALA A 65 -13.17 -15.44 9.71
C ALA A 65 -11.82 -16.14 9.49
N ASP A 66 -11.76 -17.08 8.55
CA ASP A 66 -10.53 -17.79 8.18
C ASP A 66 -9.48 -16.84 7.60
N PHE A 67 -9.89 -15.90 6.73
CA PHE A 67 -9.00 -14.87 6.20
C PHE A 67 -8.43 -13.97 7.30
N VAL A 68 -9.29 -13.44 8.18
CA VAL A 68 -8.87 -12.57 9.30
C VAL A 68 -7.94 -13.31 10.27
N SER A 69 -8.21 -14.59 10.55
CA SER A 69 -7.37 -15.43 11.39
C SER A 69 -5.96 -15.63 10.81
N ARG A 70 -5.87 -15.77 9.47
CA ARG A 70 -4.61 -15.98 8.76
C ARG A 70 -3.81 -14.68 8.59
N GLU A 71 -4.45 -13.62 8.13
CA GLU A 71 -3.77 -12.39 7.67
C GLU A 71 -3.72 -11.29 8.76
N GLY A 72 -4.71 -11.26 9.66
CA GLY A 72 -4.77 -10.32 10.78
C GLY A 72 -6.05 -9.46 10.82
N TRP A 73 -6.08 -8.53 11.77
CA TRP A 73 -7.25 -7.70 12.07
C TRP A 73 -7.47 -6.62 11.00
N LEU A 74 -8.70 -6.53 10.47
CA LEU A 74 -9.10 -5.64 9.37
C LEU A 74 -9.45 -4.20 9.79
N GLY A 75 -9.42 -3.88 11.08
CA GLY A 75 -9.86 -2.57 11.59
C GLY A 75 -11.32 -2.54 12.02
N THR A 76 -12.07 -3.61 11.75
CA THR A 76 -13.46 -3.82 12.18
C THR A 76 -13.73 -5.31 12.34
N ASP A 77 -14.67 -5.63 13.25
CA ASP A 77 -15.19 -6.99 13.47
C ASP A 77 -16.64 -7.12 12.93
N GLU A 78 -17.19 -6.05 12.37
CA GLU A 78 -18.55 -6.01 11.83
C GLU A 78 -18.60 -6.67 10.45
N ILE A 79 -19.31 -7.79 10.32
CA ILE A 79 -19.39 -8.59 9.08
C ILE A 79 -19.91 -7.75 7.91
N ASP A 80 -20.96 -6.95 8.13
CA ASP A 80 -21.53 -6.09 7.09
C ASP A 80 -20.52 -5.04 6.59
N ALA A 81 -19.68 -4.51 7.49
CA ALA A 81 -18.61 -3.59 7.12
C ALA A 81 -17.52 -4.32 6.31
N ILE A 82 -17.12 -5.52 6.71
CA ILE A 82 -16.15 -6.34 5.97
C ILE A 82 -16.66 -6.67 4.58
N ALA A 83 -17.91 -7.13 4.46
CA ALA A 83 -18.56 -7.42 3.18
C ALA A 83 -18.59 -6.18 2.27
N HIS A 84 -18.88 -5.01 2.84
CA HIS A 84 -18.85 -3.75 2.09
C HIS A 84 -17.44 -3.39 1.62
N GLU A 85 -16.41 -3.60 2.43
CA GLU A 85 -15.01 -3.38 2.05
C GLU A 85 -14.53 -4.34 0.96
N ILE A 86 -15.00 -5.58 0.95
CA ILE A 86 -14.73 -6.53 -0.14
C ILE A 86 -15.29 -5.99 -1.45
N ARG A 87 -16.54 -5.53 -1.47
CA ARG A 87 -17.16 -4.92 -2.66
C ARG A 87 -16.37 -3.69 -3.14
N LYS A 88 -15.90 -2.84 -2.22
CA LYS A 88 -15.07 -1.68 -2.56
C LYS A 88 -13.76 -2.12 -3.22
N MET A 89 -13.07 -3.09 -2.63
CA MET A 89 -11.81 -3.62 -3.16
C MET A 89 -12.00 -4.20 -4.56
N ARG A 90 -13.06 -5.01 -4.77
CA ARG A 90 -13.39 -5.55 -6.10
C ARG A 90 -13.64 -4.44 -7.12
N ALA A 91 -14.41 -3.42 -6.78
CA ALA A 91 -14.69 -2.32 -7.69
C ALA A 91 -13.41 -1.55 -8.07
N VAL A 92 -12.49 -1.34 -7.12
CA VAL A 92 -11.17 -0.74 -7.41
C VAL A 92 -10.39 -1.63 -8.39
N LEU A 93 -10.32 -2.93 -8.13
CA LEU A 93 -9.59 -3.87 -9.00
C LEU A 93 -10.16 -3.94 -10.41
N GLN A 94 -11.49 -3.90 -10.57
CA GLN A 94 -12.13 -3.88 -11.88
C GLN A 94 -11.79 -2.61 -12.68
N VAL A 95 -11.73 -1.45 -12.03
CA VAL A 95 -11.30 -0.21 -12.71
C VAL A 95 -9.83 -0.31 -13.12
N VAL A 96 -8.97 -0.87 -12.27
CA VAL A 96 -7.56 -1.11 -12.58
C VAL A 96 -7.42 -2.07 -13.77
N GLU A 97 -8.18 -3.16 -13.80
CA GLU A 97 -8.20 -4.12 -14.90
C GLU A 97 -8.68 -3.47 -16.19
N ALA A 98 -9.81 -2.75 -16.16
CA ALA A 98 -10.35 -2.08 -17.34
C ALA A 98 -9.42 -0.99 -17.91
N LEU A 99 -8.68 -0.28 -17.05
CA LEU A 99 -7.65 0.68 -17.48
C LEU A 99 -6.44 0.01 -18.14
N ARG A 100 -6.21 -1.26 -17.86
CA ARG A 100 -5.07 -2.05 -18.36
C ARG A 100 -5.42 -2.90 -19.59
N THR A 101 -6.71 -3.11 -19.88
CA THR A 101 -7.15 -3.86 -21.06
C THR A 101 -6.64 -3.22 -22.34
N GLU A 102 -5.97 -3.99 -23.19
CA GLU A 102 -5.53 -3.59 -24.53
C GLU A 102 -6.10 -4.51 -25.63
N PRO A 103 -6.84 -3.98 -26.62
CA PRO A 103 -7.24 -2.58 -26.76
C PRO A 103 -8.27 -2.16 -25.69
N ALA A 104 -8.25 -0.88 -25.33
CA ALA A 104 -9.16 -0.35 -24.32
C ALA A 104 -10.63 -0.52 -24.72
N ASP A 105 -11.45 -1.02 -23.79
CA ASP A 105 -12.88 -1.21 -23.96
C ASP A 105 -13.65 -0.14 -23.16
N ALA A 106 -14.24 0.82 -23.88
CA ALA A 106 -14.99 1.93 -23.28
C ALA A 106 -16.20 1.45 -22.46
N GLN A 107 -16.88 0.39 -22.88
CA GLN A 107 -18.05 -0.14 -22.17
C GLN A 107 -17.62 -0.82 -20.87
N GLN A 108 -16.55 -1.61 -20.91
CA GLN A 108 -15.97 -2.22 -19.72
C GLN A 108 -15.52 -1.17 -18.71
N LEU A 109 -14.81 -0.13 -19.18
CA LEU A 109 -14.30 0.95 -18.34
C LEU A 109 -15.42 1.79 -17.72
N LEU A 110 -16.46 2.10 -18.50
CA LEU A 110 -17.64 2.82 -18.02
C LEU A 110 -18.38 2.04 -16.93
N GLU A 111 -18.58 0.73 -17.12
CA GLU A 111 -19.25 -0.11 -16.13
C GLU A 111 -18.43 -0.22 -14.84
N ALA A 112 -17.12 -0.40 -14.94
CA ALA A 112 -16.23 -0.43 -13.79
C ALA A 112 -16.28 0.91 -13.00
N CYS A 113 -16.28 2.05 -13.69
CA CYS A 113 -16.43 3.36 -13.06
C CYS A 113 -17.77 3.50 -12.32
N ARG A 114 -18.88 3.10 -12.95
CA ARG A 114 -20.22 3.13 -12.33
C ARG A 114 -20.30 2.25 -11.09
N MET A 115 -19.70 1.07 -11.14
CA MET A 115 -19.66 0.18 -9.97
C MET A 115 -18.87 0.81 -8.82
N LEU A 116 -17.71 1.39 -9.13
CA LEU A 116 -16.89 2.07 -8.13
C LEU A 116 -17.63 3.24 -7.47
N GLU A 117 -18.28 4.10 -8.27
CA GLU A 117 -19.08 5.21 -7.75
C GLU A 117 -20.24 4.73 -6.85
N ALA A 118 -20.96 3.70 -7.29
CA ALA A 118 -22.10 3.14 -6.56
C ALA A 118 -21.69 2.60 -5.19
N VAL A 119 -20.59 1.84 -5.12
CA VAL A 119 -20.15 1.22 -3.87
C VAL A 119 -19.48 2.24 -2.93
N TRP A 120 -18.82 3.27 -3.47
CA TRP A 120 -18.17 4.30 -2.65
C TRP A 120 -19.08 5.47 -2.27
N GLY A 121 -20.33 5.46 -2.76
CA GLY A 121 -21.32 6.51 -2.50
C GLY A 121 -20.98 7.85 -3.16
N GLU A 122 -20.22 7.81 -4.26
CA GLU A 122 -19.84 8.99 -5.01
C GLU A 122 -20.97 9.35 -5.99
N LYS A 123 -21.31 10.64 -6.06
CA LYS A 123 -22.27 11.11 -7.06
C LYS A 123 -21.58 11.14 -8.40
N GLY A 124 -22.08 10.36 -9.35
CA GLY A 124 -21.54 10.31 -10.71
C GLY A 124 -21.44 11.70 -11.32
N HIS A 125 -20.26 12.05 -11.81
CA HIS A 125 -20.09 13.20 -12.68
C HIS A 125 -20.49 12.78 -14.11
N PRO A 126 -21.17 13.64 -14.88
CA PRO A 126 -21.37 13.35 -16.29
C PRO A 126 -19.99 13.29 -16.96
N VAL A 127 -19.66 12.14 -17.54
CA VAL A 127 -18.42 11.91 -18.27
C VAL A 127 -18.76 11.78 -19.75
N GLU A 128 -17.93 12.36 -20.60
CA GLU A 128 -17.99 12.12 -22.04
C GLU A 128 -17.63 10.64 -22.32
N GLU A 129 -18.33 10.00 -23.26
CA GLU A 129 -18.18 8.55 -23.53
C GLU A 129 -16.97 8.22 -24.40
N ASP A 130 -16.07 9.18 -24.64
CA ASP A 130 -14.80 8.90 -25.31
C ASP A 130 -13.81 8.24 -24.34
N ILE A 131 -12.89 7.44 -24.89
CA ILE A 131 -12.01 6.60 -24.09
C ILE A 131 -11.03 7.42 -23.23
N GLU A 132 -10.57 8.58 -23.71
CA GLU A 132 -9.61 9.41 -22.98
C GLU A 132 -10.26 10.03 -21.75
N SER A 133 -11.47 10.58 -21.91
CA SER A 133 -12.28 11.10 -20.80
C SER A 133 -12.62 10.01 -19.77
N LEU A 134 -13.01 8.82 -20.22
CA LEU A 134 -13.29 7.69 -19.32
C LEU A 134 -12.05 7.25 -18.55
N GLN A 135 -10.88 7.19 -19.20
CA GLN A 135 -9.63 6.85 -18.54
C GLN A 135 -9.21 7.92 -17.51
N ALA A 136 -9.39 9.21 -17.83
CA ALA A 136 -9.12 10.30 -16.89
C ALA A 136 -10.05 10.24 -15.67
N HIS A 137 -11.35 9.99 -15.90
CA HIS A 137 -12.33 9.83 -14.82
C HIS A 137 -12.03 8.62 -13.94
N ALA A 138 -11.70 7.48 -14.53
CA ALA A 138 -11.30 6.27 -13.81
C ALA A 138 -10.09 6.53 -12.89
N ARG A 139 -9.04 7.20 -13.40
CA ARG A 139 -7.86 7.58 -12.60
C ARG A 139 -8.23 8.52 -11.45
N TYR A 140 -9.13 9.48 -11.70
CA TYR A 140 -9.64 10.36 -10.65
C TYR A 140 -10.39 9.59 -9.55
N LEU A 141 -11.30 8.69 -9.93
CA LEU A 141 -12.03 7.85 -8.97
C LEU A 141 -11.10 6.95 -8.16
N LEU A 142 -10.12 6.31 -8.79
CA LEU A 142 -9.10 5.51 -8.11
C LEU A 142 -8.31 6.35 -7.11
N SER A 143 -7.83 7.52 -7.53
CA SER A 143 -7.11 8.44 -6.65
C SER A 143 -7.96 8.82 -5.43
N LYS A 144 -9.25 9.12 -5.63
CA LYS A 144 -10.16 9.50 -4.55
C LYS A 144 -10.42 8.34 -3.59
N ALA A 145 -10.71 7.15 -4.12
CA ALA A 145 -10.95 5.94 -3.33
C ALA A 145 -9.74 5.60 -2.46
N LEU A 146 -8.55 5.51 -3.07
CA LEU A 146 -7.31 5.19 -2.36
C LEU A 146 -6.95 6.26 -1.33
N THR A 147 -7.09 7.55 -1.67
CA THR A 147 -6.80 8.65 -0.73
C THR A 147 -7.70 8.58 0.50
N ARG A 148 -9.00 8.38 0.30
CA ARG A 148 -9.97 8.28 1.40
C ARG A 148 -9.67 7.08 2.30
N GLN A 149 -9.32 5.95 1.69
CA GLN A 149 -9.02 4.75 2.44
C GLN A 149 -7.71 4.85 3.24
N LEU A 150 -6.74 5.59 2.73
CA LEU A 150 -5.43 5.78 3.36
C LEU A 150 -5.37 7.04 4.25
N GLU A 151 -6.48 7.75 4.44
CA GLU A 151 -6.53 9.02 5.20
C GLU A 151 -6.04 8.86 6.65
N HIS A 152 -6.22 7.68 7.24
CA HIS A 152 -5.80 7.39 8.61
C HIS A 152 -4.37 6.83 8.72
N VAL A 153 -3.68 6.57 7.60
CA VAL A 153 -2.29 6.13 7.61
C VAL A 153 -1.40 7.30 8.01
N GLN A 154 -0.75 7.19 9.18
CA GLN A 154 0.10 8.27 9.69
C GLN A 154 1.49 8.18 9.07
N VAL A 155 2.01 9.33 8.64
CA VAL A 155 3.38 9.46 8.15
C VAL A 155 4.25 10.03 9.26
N GLU A 156 5.30 9.31 9.62
CA GLU A 156 6.30 9.73 10.60
C GLU A 156 7.67 9.90 9.92
N VAL A 157 8.47 10.85 10.40
CA VAL A 157 9.88 10.94 10.04
C VAL A 157 10.70 10.26 11.13
N ALA A 158 11.18 9.05 10.85
CA ALA A 158 11.96 8.27 11.78
C ALA A 158 13.44 8.62 11.66
N ILE A 159 14.10 8.75 12.82
CA ILE A 159 15.56 8.83 12.91
C ILE A 159 16.09 7.40 12.94
N VAL A 160 16.86 7.02 11.92
CA VAL A 160 17.50 5.71 11.80
C VAL A 160 19.02 5.83 11.93
N ASP A 161 19.70 4.69 12.07
CA ASP A 161 21.16 4.63 12.18
C ASP A 161 21.73 5.56 13.27
N PHE A 162 21.17 5.47 14.49
CA PHE A 162 21.61 6.24 15.67
C PHE A 162 21.63 7.77 15.50
N GLY A 163 20.89 8.34 14.55
CA GLY A 163 20.88 9.80 14.32
C GLY A 163 21.36 10.24 12.96
N GLU A 164 21.94 9.32 12.17
CA GLU A 164 22.66 9.71 10.96
C GLU A 164 21.74 9.93 9.75
N ARG A 165 20.53 9.38 9.76
CA ARG A 165 19.60 9.45 8.63
C ARG A 165 18.15 9.63 9.07
N LEU A 166 17.38 10.33 8.23
CA LEU A 166 15.94 10.47 8.35
C LEU A 166 15.28 9.59 7.27
N GLU A 167 14.30 8.80 7.67
CA GLU A 167 13.49 7.96 6.78
C GLU A 167 12.00 8.21 7.00
N LEU A 168 11.20 8.04 5.95
CA LEU A 168 9.74 8.02 6.07
C LEU A 168 9.31 6.67 6.64
N ALA A 169 8.53 6.72 7.73
CA ALA A 169 7.88 5.57 8.34
C ALA A 169 6.36 5.72 8.21
N LEU A 170 5.67 4.59 8.09
CA LEU A 170 4.21 4.56 7.99
C LEU A 170 3.65 3.85 9.22
N HIS A 171 2.69 4.48 9.88
CA HIS A 171 1.90 3.83 10.92
C HIS A 171 0.58 3.36 10.32
N ILE A 172 0.43 2.05 10.23
CA ILE A 172 -0.75 1.39 9.68
C ILE A 172 -1.30 0.50 10.79
N ASP A 173 -2.48 0.84 11.28
CA ASP A 173 -3.08 0.22 12.46
C ASP A 173 -3.81 -1.10 12.15
N ASP A 174 -4.29 -1.25 10.91
CA ASP A 174 -5.09 -2.39 10.48
C ASP A 174 -4.62 -3.00 9.14
N LEU A 175 -5.05 -4.24 8.90
CA LEU A 175 -4.75 -4.99 7.70
C LEU A 175 -5.38 -4.34 6.45
N LEU A 176 -6.55 -3.71 6.57
CA LEU A 176 -7.27 -3.16 5.43
C LEU A 176 -6.49 -2.00 4.78
N ALA A 177 -6.00 -1.04 5.56
CA ALA A 177 -5.13 0.01 5.05
C ALA A 177 -3.82 -0.53 4.47
N SER A 178 -3.27 -1.60 5.05
CA SER A 178 -2.07 -2.22 4.49
C SER A 178 -2.32 -2.82 3.10
N MET A 179 -3.49 -3.45 2.89
CA MET A 179 -3.92 -4.00 1.61
C MET A 179 -4.13 -2.90 0.56
N TYR A 180 -4.81 -1.81 0.93
CA TYR A 180 -5.00 -0.67 0.02
C TYR A 180 -3.70 0.06 -0.30
N LEU A 181 -2.75 0.11 0.65
CA LEU A 181 -1.42 0.66 0.39
C LEU A 181 -0.63 -0.23 -0.57
N GLU A 182 -0.69 -1.56 -0.42
CA GLU A 182 -0.06 -2.48 -1.36
C GLU A 182 -0.67 -2.33 -2.76
N LEU A 183 -2.00 -2.30 -2.86
CA LEU A 183 -2.71 -2.06 -4.12
C LEU A 183 -2.33 -0.72 -4.77
N ALA A 184 -2.33 0.38 -4.02
CA ALA A 184 -1.94 1.68 -4.54
C ALA A 184 -0.54 1.66 -5.15
N ARG A 185 0.35 0.84 -4.60
CA ARG A 185 1.73 0.74 -5.06
C ARG A 185 1.89 -0.16 -6.28
N ASP A 186 1.09 -1.21 -6.37
CA ASP A 186 1.00 -2.03 -7.58
C ASP A 186 0.33 -1.27 -8.74
N ILE A 187 -0.46 -0.23 -8.43
CA ILE A 187 -0.97 0.73 -9.42
C ILE A 187 0.12 1.73 -9.83
N LEU A 188 0.92 2.22 -8.88
CA LEU A 188 1.97 3.23 -9.10
C LEU A 188 3.32 2.66 -9.57
N GLU A 189 3.47 1.34 -9.59
CA GLU A 189 4.70 0.63 -10.00
C GLU A 189 5.96 1.04 -9.20
N THR A 190 5.81 1.22 -7.88
CA THR A 190 6.94 1.61 -7.03
C THR A 190 7.74 0.38 -6.56
N ASP A 191 9.07 0.42 -6.69
CA ASP A 191 10.00 -0.65 -6.25
C ASP A 191 10.11 -0.83 -4.73
N ASP A 192 9.68 0.15 -3.93
CA ASP A 192 9.63 -0.02 -2.47
C ASP A 192 8.66 -1.15 -2.11
N VAL A 193 8.70 -1.76 -0.91
CA VAL A 193 7.68 -2.73 -0.40
C VAL A 193 7.31 -2.34 1.04
N PRO A 194 6.02 -2.23 1.43
CA PRO A 194 5.67 -1.89 2.79
C PRO A 194 5.81 -3.17 3.61
N ARG A 195 6.64 -3.16 4.65
CA ARG A 195 6.85 -4.34 5.48
C ARG A 195 6.51 -4.05 6.93
N LYS A 196 5.76 -4.96 7.53
CA LYS A 196 5.55 -4.97 8.97
C LYS A 196 6.85 -5.29 9.68
N CYS A 197 7.18 -4.52 10.71
CA CYS A 197 8.36 -4.79 11.53
C CYS A 197 8.27 -6.18 12.19
N GLN A 198 9.32 -7.01 12.04
CA GLN A 198 9.34 -8.35 12.63
C GLN A 198 9.42 -8.35 14.17
N ASN A 199 9.76 -7.21 14.79
CA ASN A 199 9.68 -7.08 16.23
C ASN A 199 8.20 -7.12 16.67
N ARG A 200 7.81 -8.18 17.39
CA ARG A 200 6.42 -8.43 17.81
C ARG A 200 5.76 -7.30 18.62
N THR A 201 6.55 -6.44 19.25
CA THR A 201 6.04 -5.30 20.03
C THR A 201 6.01 -3.99 19.24
N CYS A 202 6.51 -3.99 18.00
CA CYS A 202 6.50 -2.82 17.12
C CYS A 202 5.32 -2.94 16.16
N ARG A 203 4.52 -1.87 16.05
CA ARG A 203 3.39 -1.79 15.13
C ARG A 203 3.75 -1.14 13.80
N ASN A 204 4.96 -0.56 13.70
CA ASN A 204 5.35 0.25 12.55
C ASN A 204 5.49 -0.61 11.29
N TRP A 205 5.05 -0.03 10.19
CA TRP A 205 5.36 -0.46 8.85
C TRP A 205 6.42 0.47 8.27
N PHE A 206 7.24 -0.04 7.36
CA PHE A 206 8.29 0.75 6.72
C PHE A 206 8.42 0.38 5.26
N LEU A 207 8.75 1.36 4.43
CA LEU A 207 9.04 1.16 3.03
C LEU A 207 10.47 0.66 2.88
N THR A 208 10.68 -0.39 2.08
CA THR A 208 12.01 -0.90 1.79
C THR A 208 12.12 -1.34 0.34
N HIS A 209 13.14 -0.87 -0.37
CA HIS A 209 13.47 -1.28 -1.73
C HIS A 209 14.09 -2.69 -1.79
N ARG A 210 14.58 -3.21 -0.65
CA ARG A 210 15.23 -4.53 -0.57
C ARG A 210 14.50 -5.42 0.43
N SER A 211 14.22 -6.65 0.01
CA SER A 211 13.53 -7.68 0.80
C SER A 211 14.35 -8.19 2.01
N ASP A 212 15.57 -7.68 2.22
CA ASP A 212 16.47 -8.06 3.30
C ASP A 212 16.16 -7.36 4.63
N ARG A 213 15.60 -6.15 4.61
CA ARG A 213 15.28 -5.41 5.82
C ARG A 213 14.03 -6.00 6.48
N ARG A 214 14.23 -6.55 7.68
CA ARG A 214 13.18 -7.21 8.50
C ARG A 214 12.63 -6.33 9.62
N TYR A 215 13.32 -5.24 9.95
CA TYR A 215 12.98 -4.37 11.07
C TYR A 215 12.93 -2.92 10.61
N CYS A 216 11.97 -2.16 11.13
CA CYS A 216 11.82 -0.74 10.81
C CYS A 216 13.00 0.11 11.31
N SER A 217 13.75 -0.36 12.30
CA SER A 217 14.91 0.34 12.85
C SER A 217 15.93 -0.60 13.50
N PRO A 218 17.20 -0.17 13.65
CA PRO A 218 18.21 -0.90 14.44
C PRO A 218 17.78 -1.13 15.90
N ARG A 219 16.99 -0.22 16.47
CA ARG A 219 16.41 -0.35 17.82
C ARG A 219 15.45 -1.55 17.90
N CYS A 220 14.58 -1.72 16.90
CA CYS A 220 13.68 -2.87 16.84
C CYS A 220 14.44 -4.20 16.65
N ALA A 221 15.47 -4.20 15.79
CA ALA A 221 16.33 -5.38 15.62
C ALA A 221 17.04 -5.77 16.93
N SER A 222 17.55 -4.79 17.68
CA SER A 222 18.22 -5.00 18.96
C SER A 222 17.26 -5.50 20.04
N ALA A 223 16.06 -4.92 20.12
CA ALA A 223 15.02 -5.33 21.08
C ALA A 223 14.58 -6.78 20.85
N ASP A 224 14.32 -7.17 19.60
CA ASP A 224 13.94 -8.55 19.27
C ASP A 224 15.09 -9.54 19.54
N ARG A 225 16.34 -9.16 19.22
CA ARG A 225 17.53 -9.96 19.55
C ARG A 225 17.66 -10.22 21.05
N MET A 226 17.53 -9.18 21.89
CA MET A 226 17.58 -9.34 23.35
C MET A 226 16.46 -10.24 23.86
N ARG A 227 15.27 -10.14 23.29
CA ARG A 227 14.13 -10.99 23.67
C ARG A 227 14.40 -12.46 23.37
N ARG A 228 14.88 -12.77 22.16
CA ARG A 228 15.25 -14.15 21.76
C ARG A 228 16.35 -14.71 22.68
N TRP A 229 17.36 -13.88 23.00
CA TRP A 229 18.41 -14.25 23.93
C TRP A 229 17.87 -14.58 25.33
N ARG A 230 17.01 -13.72 25.91
CA ARG A 230 16.39 -13.98 27.22
C ARG A 230 15.55 -15.26 27.24
N ASN A 231 14.78 -15.51 26.18
CA ASN A 231 13.96 -16.71 26.09
C ASN A 231 14.80 -18.00 25.99
N ALA A 232 15.92 -17.96 25.25
CA ALA A 232 16.83 -19.09 25.15
C ALA A 232 17.48 -19.44 26.49
N HIS A 233 17.93 -18.43 27.25
CA HIS A 233 18.54 -18.66 28.57
C HIS A 233 17.55 -19.07 29.65
N ARG A 234 16.30 -18.61 29.58
CA ARG A 234 15.25 -19.01 30.55
C ARG A 234 14.90 -20.51 30.44
N ASN A 235 14.98 -21.08 29.24
CA ASN A 235 14.71 -22.51 29.03
C ASN A 235 15.90 -23.39 29.49
N GLN A 236 17.13 -22.89 29.40
CA GLN A 236 18.32 -23.62 29.87
C GLN A 236 18.40 -23.72 31.40
N GLU A 237 17.88 -22.73 32.13
CA GLU A 237 17.80 -22.79 33.60
C GLU A 237 16.71 -23.76 34.10
N GLY A 238 15.71 -24.09 33.27
CA GLY A 238 14.62 -25.02 33.61
C GLY A 238 14.97 -26.50 33.39
N GLU A 239 15.90 -26.82 32.49
CA GLU A 239 16.33 -28.20 32.19
C GLU A 239 17.44 -28.72 33.13
N GLY A 240 17.98 -27.87 34.01
CA GLY A 240 19.06 -28.22 34.97
C GLY A 240 18.59 -28.75 36.32
N THR A 241 17.29 -28.90 36.55
CA THR A 241 16.70 -29.32 37.85
C THR A 241 15.63 -30.41 37.69
N SER A 242 15.86 -31.42 36.86
CA SER A 242 15.05 -32.65 36.81
C SER A 242 15.92 -33.88 37.07
#